data_AF-A0AB38G5R5-F1
#
_entry.id   AF-A0AB38G5R5-F1
#
_cell.length_a   1.000
_cell.length_b   1.000
_cell.length_c   1.000
_cell.angle_alpha   90.00
_cell.angle_beta   90.00
_cell.angle_gamma   90.00
#
_symmetry.space_group_name_H-M   'P 1'
#
loop_
_entity.id
_entity.type
_entity.pdbx_description
1 polymer ?
#
loop_
_entity_poly.entity_id
_entity_poly.type
_entity_poly.pdbx_seq_one_letter_code
_entity_poly.pdbx_strand_id
1 'polypeptide(L)'
;MTVNFEILDFIVSQLDKDQVTFKIPVFNDEDLTFAKMIQKRYQPDVLYLSAGNPEPHACGNIVEAQLNRLRQLWETVATDTEWKSVRVLPQLHTLLYDNKRGV
;
A
#
# COMPACT_ATOMS: atom_id res chain seq x y z
N MET A 1 -6.57 8.60 -11.88
CA MET A 1 -6.24 7.18 -12.16
C MET A 1 -7.43 6.50 -12.82
N THR A 2 -7.25 5.74 -13.91
CA THR A 2 -8.33 4.96 -14.55
C THR A 2 -8.11 3.48 -14.24
N VAL A 3 -9.02 2.87 -13.49
CA VAL A 3 -8.95 1.46 -13.11
C VAL A 3 -10.03 0.70 -13.85
N ASN A 4 -9.66 -0.39 -14.52
CA ASN A 4 -10.62 -1.30 -15.12
C ASN A 4 -11.12 -2.28 -14.03
N PHE A 5 -12.24 -1.93 -13.40
CA PHE A 5 -12.82 -2.77 -12.35
C PHE A 5 -13.39 -4.08 -12.88
N GLU A 6 -13.88 -4.12 -14.13
CA GLU A 6 -14.41 -5.37 -14.70
C GLU A 6 -13.34 -6.47 -14.74
N ILE A 7 -12.12 -6.11 -15.14
CA ILE A 7 -10.98 -7.04 -15.14
C ILE A 7 -10.58 -7.40 -13.71
N LEU A 8 -10.51 -6.42 -12.80
CA LEU A 8 -10.11 -6.69 -11.42
C LEU A 8 -11.13 -7.58 -10.69
N ASP A 9 -12.42 -7.33 -10.89
CA ASP A 9 -13.52 -8.15 -10.37
C ASP A 9 -13.42 -9.58 -10.91
N PHE A 10 -13.19 -9.72 -12.21
CA PHE A 10 -13.01 -11.02 -12.83
C PHE A 10 -11.85 -11.76 -12.18
N ILE A 11 -10.67 -11.14 -12.04
CA ILE A 11 -9.51 -11.76 -11.39
C ILE A 11 -9.85 -12.19 -9.96
N VAL A 12 -10.39 -11.27 -9.14
CA VAL A 12 -10.72 -11.56 -7.74
C VAL A 12 -11.76 -12.69 -7.62
N SER A 13 -12.72 -12.77 -8.55
CA SER A 13 -13.72 -13.85 -8.56
C SER A 13 -13.15 -15.25 -8.80
N GLN A 14 -11.94 -15.35 -9.39
CA GLN A 14 -11.26 -16.61 -9.67
C GLN A 14 -10.29 -17.04 -8.57
N LEU A 15 -10.07 -16.20 -7.55
CA LEU A 15 -9.11 -16.47 -6.48
C LEU A 15 -9.79 -17.07 -5.25
N ASP A 16 -9.03 -17.90 -4.53
CA ASP A 16 -9.41 -18.33 -3.18
C ASP A 16 -9.29 -17.13 -2.23
N LYS A 17 -10.40 -16.82 -1.54
CA LYS A 17 -10.48 -15.67 -0.64
C LYS A 17 -9.53 -15.80 0.55
N ASP A 18 -9.22 -17.02 0.97
CA ASP A 18 -8.34 -17.26 2.12
C ASP A 18 -6.85 -17.18 1.73
N GLN A 19 -6.55 -17.17 0.42
CA GLN A 19 -5.19 -17.13 -0.12
C GLN A 19 -4.86 -15.82 -0.85
N VAL A 20 -5.77 -14.85 -0.83
CA VAL A 20 -5.60 -13.55 -1.49
C VAL A 20 -5.38 -12.44 -0.47
N THR A 21 -4.62 -11.43 -0.87
CA THR A 21 -4.41 -10.23 -0.08
C THR A 21 -4.31 -9.02 -1.00
N PHE A 22 -4.88 -7.90 -0.58
CA PHE A 22 -4.72 -6.61 -1.25
C PHE A 22 -3.60 -5.83 -0.57
N LYS A 23 -2.63 -5.39 -1.35
CA LYS A 23 -1.58 -4.48 -0.91
C LYS A 23 -1.51 -3.28 -1.84
N ILE A 24 -1.65 -2.07 -1.30
CA ILE A 24 -1.68 -0.83 -2.07
C ILE A 24 -0.53 0.08 -1.62
N PRO A 25 0.40 0.45 -2.51
CA PRO A 25 1.36 1.50 -2.24
C PRO A 25 0.67 2.87 -2.23
N VAL A 26 0.94 3.67 -1.20
CA VAL A 26 0.34 4.99 -0.99
C VAL A 26 1.40 6.07 -1.18
N PHE A 27 1.17 6.96 -2.14
CA PHE A 27 1.99 8.12 -2.42
C PHE A 27 1.32 9.42 -1.97
N ASN A 28 -0.01 9.48 -2.03
CA ASN A 28 -0.84 10.64 -1.71
C ASN A 28 -2.27 10.24 -1.23
N ASP A 29 -3.13 11.22 -1.01
CA ASP A 29 -4.50 11.04 -0.51
C ASP A 29 -5.46 10.40 -1.54
N GLU A 30 -5.19 10.53 -2.84
CA GLU A 30 -5.98 9.86 -3.88
C GLU A 30 -5.78 8.33 -3.77
N ASP A 31 -4.58 7.88 -3.44
CA ASP A 31 -4.28 6.46 -3.22
C ASP A 31 -4.99 5.92 -1.97
N LEU A 32 -5.12 6.72 -0.91
CA LEU A 32 -5.91 6.37 0.28
C LEU A 32 -7.40 6.24 -0.05
N THR A 33 -7.93 7.17 -0.85
CA THR A 33 -9.32 7.13 -1.32
C THR A 33 -9.58 5.87 -2.15
N PHE A 34 -8.65 5.55 -3.05
CA PHE A 34 -8.69 4.31 -3.82
C PHE A 34 -8.65 3.08 -2.92
N ALA A 35 -7.75 3.06 -1.92
CA ALA A 35 -7.62 1.94 -0.99
C ALA A 35 -8.88 1.71 -0.15
N LYS A 36 -9.56 2.78 0.30
CA LYS A 36 -10.87 2.65 0.97
C LYS A 36 -11.92 2.03 0.06
N MET A 37 -11.96 2.44 -1.21
CA MET A 37 -12.88 1.87 -2.19
C MET A 37 -12.57 0.39 -2.43
N ILE A 38 -11.31 -0.03 -2.48
CA ILE A 38 -10.92 -1.45 -2.55
C ILE A 38 -11.37 -2.21 -1.29
N GLN A 39 -11.18 -1.64 -0.09
CA GLN A 39 -11.63 -2.25 1.17
C GLN A 39 -13.15 -2.43 1.20
N LYS A 40 -13.91 -1.42 0.74
CA LYS A 40 -15.37 -1.47 0.66
C LYS A 40 -15.85 -2.49 -0.40
N ARG A 41 -15.16 -2.59 -1.53
CA ARG A 41 -15.54 -3.45 -2.66
C ARG A 41 -15.30 -4.94 -2.39
N TYR A 42 -14.11 -5.31 -1.93
CA TYR A 42 -13.72 -6.73 -1.80
C TYR A 42 -13.73 -7.25 -0.37
N GLN A 43 -13.86 -6.36 0.63
CA GLN A 43 -13.95 -6.70 2.06
C GLN A 43 -12.90 -7.73 2.52
N PRO A 44 -11.60 -7.51 2.24
CA PRO A 44 -10.57 -8.44 2.68
C PRO A 44 -10.46 -8.48 4.20
N ASP A 45 -10.04 -9.63 4.74
CA ASP A 45 -9.79 -9.80 6.18
C ASP A 45 -8.76 -8.80 6.70
N VAL A 46 -7.74 -8.50 5.88
CA VAL A 46 -6.74 -7.46 6.14
C VAL A 46 -6.41 -6.77 4.82
N LEU A 47 -6.49 -5.44 4.80
CA LEU A 47 -5.92 -4.61 3.73
C LEU A 47 -4.51 -4.15 4.14
N TYR A 48 -3.54 -4.26 3.26
CA TYR A 48 -2.19 -3.78 3.51
C TYR A 48 -1.94 -2.48 2.76
N LEU A 49 -1.48 -1.46 3.48
CA LEU A 49 -1.00 -0.21 2.91
C LEU A 49 0.51 -0.16 3.07
N SER A 50 1.21 0.28 2.03
CA SER A 50 2.65 0.48 2.13
C SER A 50 3.04 1.89 1.72
N ALA A 51 3.98 2.51 2.43
CA ALA A 51 4.52 3.79 2.00
C ALA A 51 5.17 3.63 0.61
N GLY A 52 4.63 4.35 -0.38
CA GLY A 52 5.17 4.38 -1.73
C GLY A 52 6.51 5.10 -1.74
N ASN A 53 7.47 4.55 -2.48
CA ASN A 53 8.78 5.15 -2.70
C ASN A 53 8.74 6.05 -3.96
N PRO A 54 8.68 7.39 -3.82
CA PRO A 54 8.61 8.30 -4.97
C PRO A 54 9.94 8.39 -5.74
N GLU A 55 11.04 7.93 -5.15
CA GLU A 55 12.38 8.10 -5.69
C GLU A 55 13.10 6.74 -5.85
N PRO A 56 12.56 5.81 -6.66
CA PRO A 56 13.13 4.46 -6.84
C PRO A 56 14.50 4.45 -7.57
N HIS A 57 14.98 5.62 -8.00
CA HIS A 57 16.24 5.81 -8.71
C HIS A 57 17.20 6.76 -7.98
N ALA A 58 16.80 7.30 -6.82
CA ALA A 58 17.70 8.14 -6.04
C ALA A 58 18.93 7.34 -5.59
N CYS A 59 20.08 8.01 -5.64
CA CYS A 59 21.34 7.50 -5.12
C CYS A 59 21.56 8.00 -3.69
N GLY A 60 22.15 7.16 -2.85
CA GLY A 60 22.42 7.49 -1.46
C GLY A 60 21.34 7.00 -0.50
N ASN A 61 21.47 7.42 0.76
CA ASN A 61 20.61 6.95 1.86
C ASN A 61 19.20 7.54 1.71
N ILE A 62 18.21 6.67 1.49
CA ILE A 62 16.79 7.05 1.41
C ILE A 62 16.00 6.69 2.67
N VAL A 63 16.64 6.04 3.65
CA VAL A 63 16.00 5.39 4.80
C VAL A 63 15.20 6.40 5.63
N GLU A 64 15.78 7.56 5.95
CA GLU A 64 15.10 8.58 6.76
C GLU A 64 13.82 9.09 6.08
N ALA A 65 13.88 9.36 4.76
CA ALA A 65 12.73 9.78 3.99
C ALA A 65 11.64 8.69 3.95
N GLN A 66 12.01 7.41 3.78
CA GLN A 66 11.07 6.29 3.81
C GLN A 66 10.41 6.11 5.17
N LEU A 67 11.17 6.26 6.27
CA LEU A 67 10.65 6.20 7.64
C LEU A 67 9.69 7.36 7.94
N ASN A 68 10.00 8.57 7.47
CA ASN A 68 9.11 9.72 7.62
C ASN A 68 7.78 9.51 6.86
N ARG A 69 7.84 8.99 5.63
CA ARG A 69 6.62 8.64 4.87
C ARG A 69 5.82 7.54 5.54
N LEU A 70 6.48 6.51 6.07
CA LEU A 70 5.82 5.45 6.84
C LEU A 70 5.07 6.02 8.06
N ARG A 71 5.73 6.90 8.83
CA ARG A 71 5.12 7.56 9.98
C ARG A 71 3.88 8.35 9.57
N GLN A 72 4.00 9.20 8.54
CA GLN A 72 2.88 10.00 8.04
C GLN A 72 1.70 9.11 7.63
N LEU A 73 1.96 8.05 6.85
CA LEU A 73 0.91 7.10 6.46
C LEU A 73 0.24 6.44 7.67
N TRP A 74 1.04 6.03 8.66
CA TRP A 74 0.52 5.41 9.87
C TRP A 74 -0.36 6.37 10.67
N GLU A 75 0.09 7.60 10.88
CA GLU A 75 -0.65 8.64 11.59
C GLU A 75 -1.96 8.99 10.86
N THR A 76 -1.91 9.19 9.54
CA THR A 76 -3.12 9.45 8.73
C THR A 76 -4.13 8.31 8.86
N VAL A 77 -3.71 7.06 8.70
CA VAL A 77 -4.60 5.89 8.83
C VAL A 77 -5.16 5.76 10.24
N ALA A 78 -4.36 6.03 11.28
CA ALA A 78 -4.80 5.92 12.67
C ALA A 78 -5.88 6.95 13.06
N THR A 79 -5.91 8.12 12.40
CA THR A 79 -6.92 9.17 12.68
C THR A 79 -8.28 8.92 12.03
N ASP A 80 -8.36 7.97 11.11
CA ASP A 80 -9.50 7.79 10.23
C ASP A 80 -10.30 6.54 10.59
N THR A 81 -11.47 6.76 11.19
CA THR A 81 -12.31 5.69 11.74
C THR A 81 -13.08 4.89 10.68
N GLU A 82 -13.03 5.30 9.41
CA GLU A 82 -13.62 4.50 8.32
C GLU A 82 -12.80 3.24 8.01
N TRP A 83 -11.51 3.21 8.35
CA TRP A 83 -10.68 2.03 8.16
C TRP A 83 -11.16 0.88 9.04
N LYS A 84 -11.32 -0.29 8.42
CA LYS A 84 -11.53 -1.55 9.16
C LYS A 84 -10.18 -2.20 9.48
N SER A 85 -10.01 -3.47 9.11
CA SER A 85 -8.75 -4.19 9.29
C SER A 85 -7.70 -3.72 8.28
N VAL A 86 -6.75 -2.90 8.73
CA VAL A 86 -5.66 -2.35 7.92
C VAL A 86 -4.32 -2.57 8.61
N ARG A 87 -3.29 -2.92 7.83
CA ARG A 87 -1.89 -2.97 8.29
C ARG A 87 -1.03 -2.04 7.43
N VAL A 88 -0.36 -1.09 8.07
CA VAL A 88 0.59 -0.19 7.43
C VAL A 88 2.00 -0.80 7.52
N LEU A 89 2.67 -0.94 6.38
CA LEU A 89 3.98 -1.60 6.26
C LEU A 89 5.00 -0.72 5.53
N PRO A 90 6.30 -0.78 5.89
CA PRO A 90 7.36 -0.25 5.06
C PRO A 90 7.66 -1.16 3.87
N GLN A 91 8.45 -0.65 2.92
CA GLN A 91 9.23 -1.48 2.01
C GLN A 91 10.53 -1.90 2.72
N LEU A 92 10.52 -3.03 3.43
CA LEU A 92 11.66 -3.44 4.27
C LEU A 92 13.02 -3.47 3.52
N HIS A 93 13.03 -3.91 2.27
CA HIS A 93 14.26 -3.97 1.48
C HIS A 93 14.88 -2.59 1.26
N THR A 94 14.07 -1.52 1.12
CA THR A 94 14.61 -0.16 0.92
C THR A 94 15.19 0.42 2.21
N LEU A 95 14.76 -0.06 3.37
CA LEU A 95 15.36 0.30 4.66
C LEU A 95 16.70 -0.39 4.90
N LEU A 96 16.94 -1.54 4.26
CA LEU A 96 18.18 -2.31 4.41
C LEU A 96 19.19 -2.03 3.29
N TYR A 97 18.71 -1.78 2.07
CA TYR A 97 19.53 -1.76 0.86
C TYR A 97 19.27 -0.54 -0.04
N ASP A 98 18.55 0.48 0.45
CA ASP A 98 18.16 1.65 -0.34
C ASP A 98 17.47 1.22 -1.66
N ASN A 99 17.84 1.82 -2.80
CA ASN A 99 17.31 1.48 -4.12
C ASN A 99 18.11 0.38 -4.85
N LYS A 100 18.92 -0.41 -4.13
CA LYS A 100 19.75 -1.46 -4.75
C LYS A 100 18.88 -2.57 -5.35
N ARG A 101 19.20 -2.98 -6.57
CA ARG A 101 18.51 -4.07 -7.29
C ARG A 101 19.19 -5.42 -7.04
N GLY A 102 18.42 -6.50 -7.02
CA GLY A 102 18.92 -7.88 -6.94
C GLY A 102 19.41 -8.31 -5.55
N VAL A 103 18.78 -7.80 -4.50
CA VAL A 103 19.05 -8.10 -3.08
C VAL A 103 17.94 -8.93 -2.44
#